data_AF-A0A961FG80-F1
#
_entry.id   AF-A0A961FG80-F1
#
_cell.length_a   1.000
_cell.length_b   1.000
_cell.length_c   1.000
_cell.angle_alpha   90.00
_cell.angle_beta   90.00
_cell.angle_gamma   90.00
#
_symmetry.space_group_name_H-M   'P 1'
#
loop_
_entity.id
_entity.type
_entity.pdbx_description
1 polymer ?
#
loop_
_entity_poly.entity_id
_entity_poly.type
_entity_poly.pdbx_seq_one_letter_code
_entity_poly.pdbx_strand_id
1 'polypeptide(L)' 'EAANANGSARSIAAVSNRAGNVLGLMPHPERATNELVGGADGLKIMSTALNFLNVAV' A
#
# COMPACT_ATOMS: atom_id res chain seq x y z
N GLU A 1 -4.48 13.23 16.34
CA GLU A 1 -4.85 12.87 14.96
C GLU A 1 -5.75 11.64 15.03
N ALA A 2 -6.91 11.62 14.38
CA ALA A 2 -7.71 10.40 14.37
C ALA A 2 -7.04 9.39 13.44
N ALA A 3 -6.63 8.22 13.95
CA ALA A 3 -5.98 7.16 13.18
C ALA A 3 -6.77 6.67 11.95
N ASN A 4 -7.99 7.17 11.76
CA ASN A 4 -8.93 6.85 10.71
C ASN A 4 -9.44 8.15 10.05
N ALA A 5 -8.75 8.61 9.02
CA ALA A 5 -9.02 9.90 8.37
C ALA A 5 -10.36 9.96 7.61
N ASN A 6 -10.92 8.81 7.22
CA ASN A 6 -12.13 8.73 6.40
C ASN A 6 -13.33 8.08 7.12
N GLY A 7 -13.18 7.73 8.40
CA GLY A 7 -14.25 7.09 9.18
C GLY A 7 -14.59 5.67 8.75
N SER A 8 -13.70 4.97 8.02
CA SER A 8 -13.91 3.56 7.62
C SER A 8 -14.24 2.68 8.82
N ALA A 9 -15.19 1.75 8.66
CA ALA A 9 -15.47 0.76 9.70
C ALA A 9 -14.20 -0.03 10.06
N ARG A 10 -13.94 -0.18 11.36
CA ARG A 10 -12.73 -0.84 11.90
C ARG A 10 -11.40 -0.24 11.40
N SER A 11 -11.42 1.01 10.94
CA SER A 11 -10.26 1.70 10.36
C SER A 11 -9.65 0.96 9.16
N ILE A 12 -10.47 0.23 8.38
CA ILE A 12 -9.99 -0.51 7.21
C ILE A 12 -9.57 0.48 6.12
N ALA A 13 -8.28 0.45 5.78
CA ALA A 13 -7.67 1.24 4.71
C ALA A 13 -7.35 0.43 3.44
N ALA A 14 -7.42 -0.91 3.53
CA ALA A 14 -7.09 -1.81 2.44
C ALA A 14 -7.86 -3.15 2.56
N VAL A 15 -8.12 -3.81 1.44
CA VAL A 15 -8.68 -5.17 1.38
C VAL A 15 -8.02 -5.96 0.26
N SER A 16 -7.87 -7.28 0.43
CA SER A 16 -7.41 -8.19 -0.62
C SER A 16 -8.47 -9.23 -0.97
N ASN A 17 -8.38 -9.78 -2.18
CA ASN A 17 -9.18 -10.94 -2.54
C ASN A 17 -8.68 -12.21 -1.82
N ARG A 18 -9.47 -13.29 -1.85
CA ARG A 18 -9.12 -14.56 -1.19
C ARG A 18 -7.79 -15.16 -1.68
N ALA A 19 -7.48 -15.00 -2.96
CA ALA A 19 -6.24 -15.51 -3.55
C ALA A 19 -5.00 -14.65 -3.21
N GLY A 20 -5.18 -13.48 -2.59
CA GLY A 20 -4.09 -12.58 -2.21
C GLY A 20 -3.39 -11.88 -3.36
N ASN A 21 -3.88 -11.99 -4.60
CA ASN A 21 -3.26 -11.42 -5.79
C ASN A 21 -3.94 -10.14 -6.31
N VAL A 22 -4.99 -9.68 -5.65
CA VAL A 22 -5.63 -8.38 -5.91
C VAL A 22 -5.76 -7.61 -4.60
N LEU A 23 -5.28 -6.37 -4.59
CA LEU A 23 -5.26 -5.48 -3.44
C LEU A 23 -5.96 -4.16 -3.79
N GLY A 24 -6.98 -3.79 -3.03
CA GLY A 24 -7.60 -2.47 -3.05
C GLY A 24 -7.10 -1.64 -1.87
N LEU A 25 -6.55 -0.45 -2.14
CA LEU A 25 -5.97 0.45 -1.15
C LEU A 25 -6.61 1.84 -1.28
N MET A 26 -6.92 2.47 -0.16
CA MET A 26 -7.25 3.91 -0.11
C MET A 26 -5.99 4.80 0.00
N PRO A 27 -4.97 4.46 0.82
CA PRO A 27 -3.70 5.17 0.81
C PRO A 27 -3.03 5.08 -0.57
N HIS A 28 -2.20 6.08 -0.88
CA HIS A 28 -1.51 6.23 -2.16
C HIS A 28 -0.01 5.91 -1.99
N PRO A 29 0.38 4.62 -1.86
CA PRO A 29 1.77 4.22 -1.61
C PRO A 29 2.73 4.68 -2.72
N GLU A 30 2.24 4.87 -3.94
CA GLU A 30 3.01 5.40 -5.06
C GLU A 30 3.53 6.82 -4.81
N ARG A 31 2.85 7.58 -3.94
CA ARG A 31 3.24 8.94 -3.52
C ARG A 31 4.21 8.95 -2.33
N ALA A 32 4.58 7.79 -1.81
CA ALA A 32 5.52 7.64 -0.69
C ALA A 32 6.65 6.66 -1.04
N THR A 33 7.25 6.84 -2.23
CA THR A 33 8.32 5.97 -2.74
C THR A 33 9.73 6.55 -2.60
N ASN A 34 9.85 7.81 -2.16
CA ASN A 34 11.12 8.51 -1.98
C ASN A 34 10.92 9.59 -0.91
N GLU A 35 11.94 9.81 -0.08
CA GLU A 35 11.99 10.89 0.91
C GLU A 35 11.61 12.27 0.34
N LEU A 36 11.90 12.52 -0.94
CA LEU A 36 11.55 13.78 -1.62
C LEU A 36 10.07 13.94 -1.98
N VAL A 37 9.27 12.87 -2.00
CA VAL A 37 7.86 12.91 -2.48
C VAL A 37 6.82 12.57 -1.41
N GLY A 38 7.24 12.23 -0.19
CA GLY A 38 6.32 11.87 0.90
C GLY A 38 6.81 10.76 1.83
N GLY A 39 8.08 10.35 1.72
CA GLY A 39 8.69 9.25 2.47
C GLY A 39 8.96 8.04 1.58
N ALA A 40 9.61 7.00 2.12
CA ALA A 40 9.98 5.79 1.37
C ALA A 40 9.13 4.54 1.70
N ASP A 41 8.15 4.63 2.61
CA ASP A 41 7.40 3.46 3.09
C ASP A 41 6.57 2.74 2.01
N GLY A 42 6.10 3.47 1.01
CA GLY A 42 5.36 2.95 -0.13
C GLY A 42 6.17 2.01 -1.02
N LEU A 43 7.50 2.08 -0.99
CA LEU A 43 8.37 1.13 -1.71
C LEU A 43 8.09 -0.31 -1.29
N LYS A 44 7.78 -0.57 -0.02
CA LYS A 44 7.51 -1.93 0.49
C LYS A 44 6.36 -2.61 -0.26
N ILE A 45 5.32 -1.85 -0.60
CA ILE A 45 4.18 -2.34 -1.39
C ILE A 45 4.61 -2.62 -2.84
N MET A 46 5.34 -1.69 -3.45
CA MET A 46 5.81 -1.83 -4.84
C MET A 46 6.76 -3.03 -4.99
N SER A 47 7.75 -3.14 -4.10
CA SER A 47 8.70 -4.26 -4.07
C SER A 47 8.00 -5.61 -3.84
N THR A 48 6.92 -5.64 -3.03
CA THR A 48 6.14 -6.88 -2.83
C THR A 48 5.48 -7.34 -4.13
N ALA A 49 4.94 -6.42 -4.93
CA ALA A 49 4.36 -6.76 -6.23
C ALA A 49 5.42 -7.28 -7.21
N LEU A 50 6.60 -6.66 -7.25
CA LEU A 50 7.70 -7.13 -8.11
C LEU A 50 8.21 -8.51 -7.68
N ASN A 51 8.39 -8.72 -6.37
CA ASN A 51 8.79 -10.01 -5.82
C ASN A 51 7.75 -11.10 -6.12
N PHE A 52 6.45 -10.79 -6.03
CA PHE A 52 5.38 -11.73 -6.38
C PHE A 52 5.45 -12.16 -7.85
N LEU A 53 5.89 -11.26 -8.73
CA LEU A 53 6.05 -11.51 -10.16
C LEU A 53 7.43 -12.10 -10.52
N ASN A 54 8.30 -12.37 -9.55
CA ASN A 54 9.70 -12.77 -9.75
C ASN A 54 10.48 -11.81 -10.68
N VAL A 55 10.17 -10.52 -10.60
CA VAL A 55 10.94 -9.49 -11.28
C VAL A 55 12.15 -9.15 -10.41
N ALA A 56 13.35 -9.18 -10.97
CA ALA A 56 14.55 -8.74 -10.27
C ALA A 56 14.45 -7.24 -9.95
N VAL A 57 14.65 -6.88 -8.68
CA VAL A 57 14.59 -5.51 -8.14
C VAL A 57 15.96 -5.07 -7.65
#